data_AF-A0A523F560-F1
#
_entry.id   AF-A0A523F560-F1
#
_cell.length_a   1.000
_cell.length_b   1.000
_cell.length_c   1.000
_cell.angle_alpha   90.00
_cell.angle_beta   90.00
_cell.angle_gamma   90.00
#
_symmetry.space_group_name_H-M   'P 1'
#
loop_
_entity.id
_entity.type
_entity.pdbx_description
1 polymer ?
#
loop_
_entity_poly.entity_id
_entity_poly.type
_entity_poly.pdbx_seq_one_letter_code
_entity_poly.pdbx_strand_id
1 'polypeptide(L)'
;MRKIEPDIQGRVFAVRTAVASAAVPLSLILVGPLADRVFVPLMTGTSTLGIWLQGFFGTGLASAYGLFFVSVGLFVVVSSMVAWSVGALRHLERDIPDAAGLPTEIDEEVVEATVQHEPQV
;
A
#
# COMPACT_ATOMS: atom_id res chain seq x y z
N MET A 1 11.88 -13.09 -10.55
CA MET A 1 10.43 -12.95 -10.32
C MET A 1 9.67 -13.30 -11.59
N ARG A 2 9.30 -14.57 -11.81
CA ARG A 2 8.47 -14.98 -12.97
C ARG A 2 7.66 -16.22 -12.61
N LYS A 3 6.62 -16.03 -11.80
CA LYS A 3 5.76 -17.15 -11.36
C LYS A 3 4.28 -16.75 -11.21
N ILE A 4 3.79 -15.91 -12.10
CA ILE A 4 2.35 -15.62 -12.23
C ILE A 4 2.05 -15.57 -13.73
N GLU A 5 0.99 -16.24 -14.18
CA GLU A 5 0.47 -16.10 -15.55
C GLU A 5 0.23 -14.60 -15.84
N PRO A 6 0.89 -14.02 -16.85
CA PRO A 6 0.86 -12.57 -17.11
C PRO A 6 -0.55 -11.98 -17.26
N ASP A 7 -1.49 -12.81 -17.73
CA ASP A 7 -2.81 -12.38 -18.18
C ASP A 7 -3.80 -12.06 -17.03
N ILE A 8 -3.61 -12.68 -15.85
CA ILE A 8 -4.46 -12.42 -14.67
C ILE A 8 -3.86 -11.34 -13.77
N GLN A 9 -2.53 -11.23 -13.73
CA GLN A 9 -1.83 -10.24 -12.89
C GLN A 9 -2.11 -8.80 -13.35
N GLY A 10 -2.19 -8.58 -14.68
CA GLY A 10 -2.54 -7.28 -15.25
C GLY A 10 -3.95 -6.82 -14.85
N ARG A 11 -4.93 -7.73 -14.82
CA ARG A 11 -6.33 -7.42 -14.46
C ARG A 11 -6.51 -7.12 -12.98
N VAL A 12 -5.90 -7.91 -12.10
CA VAL A 12 -5.96 -7.67 -10.65
C VAL A 12 -5.27 -6.35 -10.29
N PHE A 13 -4.11 -6.07 -10.89
CA PHE A 13 -3.41 -4.80 -10.69
C PHE A 13 -4.19 -3.61 -11.25
N ALA A 14 -4.82 -3.75 -12.42
CA ALA A 14 -5.66 -2.73 -13.02
C ALA A 14 -6.90 -2.43 -12.17
N VAL A 15 -7.60 -3.45 -11.66
CA VAL A 15 -8.76 -3.26 -10.76
C VAL A 15 -8.34 -2.59 -9.46
N ARG A 16 -7.23 -3.05 -8.83
CA ARG A 16 -6.70 -2.41 -7.62
C ARG A 16 -6.35 -0.95 -7.85
N THR A 17 -5.72 -0.65 -8.99
CA THR A 17 -5.32 0.72 -9.35
C THR A 17 -6.54 1.58 -9.66
N ALA A 18 -7.55 1.05 -10.35
CA ALA A 18 -8.80 1.74 -10.63
C ALA A 18 -9.53 2.12 -9.33
N VAL A 19 -9.68 1.18 -8.40
CA VAL A 19 -10.28 1.43 -7.08
C VAL A 19 -9.47 2.46 -6.29
N ALA A 20 -8.14 2.36 -6.28
CA ALA A 20 -7.28 3.34 -5.61
C ALA A 20 -7.39 4.73 -6.22
N SER A 21 -7.43 4.84 -7.55
CA SER A 21 -7.57 6.11 -8.27
C SER A 21 -8.93 6.77 -8.04
N ALA A 22 -9.99 5.99 -7.88
CA ALA A 22 -11.32 6.49 -7.56
C ALA A 22 -11.44 7.00 -6.11
N ALA A 23 -10.61 6.50 -5.19
CA ALA A 23 -10.61 6.96 -3.81
C ALA A 23 -10.22 8.44 -3.68
N VAL A 24 -9.29 8.94 -4.50
CA VAL A 24 -8.80 10.33 -4.44
C VAL A 24 -9.92 11.36 -4.64
N PRO A 25 -10.68 11.36 -5.75
CA PRO A 25 -11.76 12.34 -5.95
C PRO A 25 -12.87 12.18 -4.92
N LEU A 26 -13.16 10.96 -4.47
CA LEU A 26 -14.13 10.73 -3.39
C LEU A 26 -13.67 11.37 -2.08
N SER A 27 -12.41 11.16 -1.68
CA SER A 27 -11.85 11.77 -0.48
C SER A 27 -11.91 13.29 -0.53
N LEU A 28 -11.63 13.92 -1.68
CA LEU A 28 -11.73 15.37 -1.83
C LEU A 28 -13.15 15.89 -1.61
N ILE A 29 -14.16 15.17 -2.11
CA ILE A 29 -15.57 15.53 -1.93
C ILE A 29 -16.00 15.33 -0.47
N LEU A 30 -15.57 14.25 0.18
CA LEU A 30 -15.96 13.93 1.55
C LEU A 30 -15.24 14.77 2.60
N VAL A 31 -13.99 15.19 2.36
CA VAL A 31 -13.15 15.88 3.36
C VAL A 31 -13.77 17.17 3.85
N GLY A 32 -14.32 18.00 2.96
CA GLY A 32 -14.91 19.29 3.34
C GLY A 32 -16.06 19.13 4.34
N PRO A 33 -17.15 18.44 3.97
CA PRO A 33 -18.27 18.20 4.87
C PRO A 33 -17.89 17.47 6.16
N LEU A 34 -16.94 16.54 6.09
CA LEU A 34 -16.51 15.77 7.25
C LEU A 34 -15.71 16.64 8.24
N ALA A 35 -14.80 17.48 7.73
CA ALA A 35 -14.08 18.46 8.53
C ALA A 35 -15.06 19.42 9.23
N ASP A 36 -15.95 20.03 8.46
CA ASP A 36 -16.84 21.09 8.95
C ASP A 36 -17.96 20.58 9.87
N ARG A 37 -18.44 19.35 9.67
CA ARG A 37 -19.57 18.80 10.45
C ARG A 37 -19.19 17.84 11.56
N VAL A 38 -17.96 17.31 11.58
CA VAL A 38 -17.52 16.37 12.62
C VAL A 38 -16.39 16.98 13.43
N PHE A 39 -15.28 17.32 12.79
CA PHE A 39 -14.07 17.75 13.49
C PHE A 39 -14.18 19.16 14.07
N VAL A 40 -14.76 20.10 13.33
CA VAL A 40 -14.99 21.46 13.82
C VAL A 40 -15.93 21.48 15.04
N PRO A 41 -17.14 20.88 15.03
CA PRO A 41 -18.02 20.89 16.20
C PRO A 41 -17.48 20.06 17.38
N LEU A 42 -16.64 19.05 17.14
CA LEU A 42 -15.90 18.38 18.22
C LEU A 42 -14.90 19.32 18.92
N MET A 43 -14.33 20.28 18.18
CA MET A 43 -13.31 21.20 18.66
C MET A 43 -13.87 22.55 19.12
N THR A 44 -15.07 22.93 18.71
CA THR A 44 -15.72 24.20 19.08
C THR A 44 -16.94 24.00 19.98
N GLY A 45 -17.48 22.79 20.05
CA GLY A 45 -18.62 22.45 20.90
C GLY A 45 -18.26 22.21 22.35
N THR A 46 -19.30 22.05 23.18
CA THR A 46 -19.21 21.78 24.62
C THR A 46 -19.34 20.29 24.98
N SER A 47 -19.29 19.41 23.98
CA SER A 47 -19.37 17.97 24.18
C SER A 47 -18.25 17.50 25.11
N THR A 48 -18.56 16.61 26.05
CA THR A 48 -17.57 16.09 27.03
C THR A 48 -16.34 15.50 26.33
N LEU A 49 -16.52 14.71 25.27
CA LEU A 49 -15.43 14.19 24.43
C LEU A 49 -14.59 15.30 23.77
N GLY A 50 -15.25 16.38 23.34
CA GLY A 50 -14.59 17.55 22.77
C GLY A 50 -13.68 18.23 23.79
N ILE A 51 -14.16 18.42 25.02
CA ILE A 51 -13.39 19.04 26.12
C ILE A 51 -12.14 18.20 26.46
N TRP A 52 -12.27 16.87 26.52
CA TRP A 52 -11.12 15.98 26.73
C TRP A 52 -10.10 16.07 25.59
N LEU A 53 -10.55 16.06 24.34
CA LEU A 53 -9.66 16.19 23.17
C LEU A 53 -9.03 17.59 23.05
N GLN A 54 -9.78 18.64 23.39
CA GLN A 54 -9.29 20.01 23.45
C GLN A 54 -8.14 20.17 24.46
N GLY A 55 -8.12 19.38 25.55
CA GLY A 55 -7.02 19.35 26.51
C GLY A 55 -5.70 18.84 25.93
N PHE A 56 -5.74 17.92 24.96
CA PHE A 56 -4.54 17.37 24.32
C PHE A 56 -4.13 18.13 23.04
N PHE A 57 -5.11 18.55 22.24
CA PHE A 57 -4.88 19.13 20.92
C PHE A 57 -5.04 20.66 20.89
N GLY A 58 -5.52 21.27 21.96
CA GLY A 58 -5.91 22.69 22.01
C GLY A 58 -7.31 22.95 21.46
N THR A 59 -7.74 24.21 21.49
CA THR A 59 -9.04 24.66 20.98
C THR A 59 -8.90 25.42 19.66
N GLY A 60 -9.93 25.34 18.82
CA GLY A 60 -10.05 26.15 17.59
C GLY A 60 -9.90 25.36 16.29
N LEU A 61 -10.02 26.08 15.17
CA LEU A 61 -10.09 25.49 13.83
C LEU A 61 -8.80 24.74 13.44
N ALA A 62 -7.63 25.28 13.84
CA ALA A 62 -6.34 24.64 13.56
C ALA A 62 -6.21 23.26 14.23
N SER A 63 -6.73 23.11 15.45
CA SER A 63 -6.70 21.84 16.19
C SER A 63 -7.62 20.77 15.58
N ALA A 64 -8.69 21.16 14.88
CA ALA A 64 -9.53 20.22 14.14
C ALA A 64 -8.77 19.50 13.02
N TYR A 65 -7.91 20.22 12.29
CA TYR A 65 -7.05 19.60 11.28
C TYR A 65 -5.95 18.71 11.89
N GLY A 66 -5.44 19.08 13.07
CA GLY A 66 -4.52 18.22 13.82
C GLY A 66 -5.15 16.87 14.20
N LEU A 67 -6.39 16.91 14.71
CA LEU A 67 -7.15 15.69 15.04
C LEU A 67 -7.47 14.87 13.78
N PHE A 68 -7.80 15.52 12.67
CA PHE A 68 -8.00 14.85 11.37
C PHE A 68 -6.75 14.06 10.96
N PHE A 69 -5.57 14.67 10.97
CA PHE A 69 -4.33 13.98 10.59
C PHE A 69 -3.99 12.81 11.52
N VAL A 70 -4.17 12.96 12.83
CA VAL A 70 -3.96 11.86 13.78
C VAL A 70 -4.94 10.71 13.52
N SER A 71 -6.21 11.02 13.23
CA SER A 71 -7.20 9.99 12.92
C SER A 71 -6.88 9.21 11.62
N VAL A 72 -6.41 9.91 10.59
CA VAL A 72 -5.96 9.29 9.32
C VAL A 72 -4.72 8.44 9.55
N GLY A 73 -3.75 8.92 10.32
CA GLY A 73 -2.56 8.15 10.69
C GLY A 73 -2.91 6.85 11.42
N LEU A 74 -3.83 6.93 12.39
CA LEU A 74 -4.33 5.75 13.10
C LEU A 74 -5.02 4.76 12.15
N PHE A 75 -5.83 5.28 11.21
CA PHE A 75 -6.50 4.44 10.22
C PHE A 75 -5.51 3.70 9.31
N VAL A 76 -4.41 4.35 8.92
CA VAL A 76 -3.33 3.71 8.15
C VAL A 76 -2.66 2.61 8.97
N VAL A 77 -2.33 2.86 10.24
CA VAL A 77 -1.72 1.86 11.13
C VAL A 77 -2.62 0.64 11.28
N VAL A 78 -3.92 0.85 11.54
CA VAL A 78 -4.90 -0.24 11.63
C VAL A 78 -5.00 -0.98 10.31
N SER A 79 -5.05 -0.28 9.18
CA SER A 79 -5.08 -0.89 7.85
C SER A 79 -3.84 -1.74 7.58
N SER A 80 -2.66 -1.28 7.99
CA SER A 80 -1.40 -2.05 7.93
C SER A 80 -1.44 -3.29 8.83
N MET A 81 -1.97 -3.18 10.05
CA MET A 81 -2.15 -4.34 10.94
C MET A 81 -3.14 -5.36 10.35
N VAL A 82 -4.24 -4.89 9.76
CA VAL A 82 -5.21 -5.76 9.07
C VAL A 82 -4.55 -6.42 7.86
N ALA A 83 -3.82 -5.68 7.04
CA ALA A 83 -3.07 -6.21 5.90
C ALA A 83 -2.05 -7.27 6.33
N TRP A 84 -1.44 -7.11 7.51
CA TRP A 84 -0.53 -8.09 8.09
C TRP A 84 -1.26 -9.35 8.59
N SER A 85 -2.50 -9.21 9.09
CA SER A 85 -3.37 -10.35 9.46
C SER A 85 -3.95 -11.09 8.26
N VAL A 86 -3.95 -10.51 7.04
CA VAL A 86 -4.33 -11.24 5.82
C VAL A 86 -3.25 -12.28 5.52
N GLY A 87 -3.51 -13.53 5.93
CA GLY A 87 -2.62 -14.69 5.80
C GLY A 87 -2.20 -15.05 4.36
N ALA A 88 -2.73 -14.36 3.35
CA ALA A 88 -2.28 -14.43 1.97
C ALA A 88 -0.81 -14.00 1.80
N LEU A 89 -0.27 -13.13 2.66
CA LEU A 89 1.17 -12.83 2.65
C LEU A 89 2.02 -13.87 3.39
N ARG A 90 1.40 -14.63 4.31
CA ARG A 90 2.09 -15.59 5.19
C ARG A 90 2.25 -17.00 4.59
N HIS A 91 1.46 -17.35 3.56
CA HIS A 91 1.51 -18.67 2.91
C HIS A 91 2.08 -18.65 1.49
N LEU A 92 2.48 -17.49 0.97
CA LEU A 92 3.08 -17.39 -0.38
C LEU A 92 4.39 -18.18 -0.52
N GLU A 93 5.14 -18.37 0.56
CA GLU A 93 6.35 -19.21 0.57
C GLU A 93 6.05 -20.72 0.58
N ARG A 94 4.83 -21.13 0.97
CA ARG A 94 4.51 -22.55 1.21
C ARG A 94 3.77 -23.23 0.04
N ASP A 95 3.04 -22.46 -0.77
CA ASP A 95 2.17 -23.02 -1.83
C ASP A 95 2.80 -22.98 -3.24
N ILE A 96 4.00 -22.44 -3.39
CA ILE A 96 4.68 -22.32 -4.68
C ILE A 96 5.84 -23.34 -4.73
N PRO A 97 5.68 -24.53 -5.34
CA PRO A 97 6.80 -25.44 -5.57
C PRO A 97 7.84 -24.74 -6.45
N ASP A 98 9.14 -24.86 -6.11
CA ASP A 98 10.23 -24.26 -6.86
C ASP A 98 10.12 -24.58 -8.36
N ALA A 99 10.46 -23.60 -9.20
CA ALA A 99 10.50 -23.78 -10.64
C ALA A 99 11.63 -24.76 -10.97
N ALA A 100 11.30 -26.05 -11.10
CA ALA A 100 12.14 -26.99 -11.82
C ALA A 100 12.32 -26.47 -13.25
N GLY A 101 13.55 -26.13 -13.63
CA GLY A 101 13.91 -25.85 -15.02
C GLY A 101 14.47 -24.47 -15.33
N LEU A 102 15.21 -23.83 -14.43
CA LEU A 102 16.30 -22.98 -14.90
C LEU A 102 17.50 -23.89 -15.18
N PRO A 103 18.03 -23.91 -16.41
CA PRO A 103 19.36 -24.47 -16.65
C PRO A 103 20.32 -23.72 -15.73
N THR A 104 20.79 -24.40 -14.68
CA THR A 104 21.87 -23.93 -13.81
C THR A 104 23.24 -24.14 -14.44
N GLU A 105 23.30 -24.63 -15.68
CA GLU A 105 24.49 -24.56 -16.51
C GLU A 105 24.23 -23.44 -17.51
N ILE A 106 24.83 -22.28 -17.26
CA ILE A 106 25.46 -21.59 -18.38
C ILE A 106 26.41 -22.64 -18.91
N ASP A 107 26.07 -23.28 -20.03
CA ASP A 107 26.94 -24.24 -20.70
C ASP A 107 28.32 -23.58 -20.82
N GLU A 108 29.27 -23.99 -19.98
CA GLU A 108 30.66 -23.57 -20.06
C GLU A 108 31.21 -23.89 -21.47
N GLU A 109 30.59 -24.85 -22.16
CA GLU A 109 30.83 -25.22 -23.55
C GLU A 109 30.54 -24.08 -24.55
N VAL A 110 29.53 -23.21 -24.31
CA VAL A 110 29.23 -22.07 -25.20
C VAL A 110 30.20 -20.91 -24.96
N VAL A 111 30.69 -20.74 -23.73
CA VAL A 111 31.72 -19.73 -23.40
C VAL A 111 33.08 -20.16 -23.95
N GLU A 112 33.44 -21.44 -23.84
CA GLU A 112 34.69 -21.98 -24.39
C GLU A 112 34.72 -21.95 -25.93
N ALA A 113 33.59 -22.27 -26.59
CA ALA A 113 33.46 -22.18 -28.04
C ALA A 113 33.53 -20.73 -28.58
N THR A 114 33.11 -19.74 -27.80
CA THR A 114 33.17 -18.33 -28.22
C THR A 114 34.57 -17.71 -28.05
N VAL A 115 35.39 -18.24 -27.13
CA VAL A 115 36.76 -17.75 -26.88
C VAL A 115 37.77 -18.31 -27.90
N GLN A 116 37.52 -19.49 -28.49
CA GLN A 116 38.42 -20.13 -29.46
C GLN A 116 38.28 -19.58 -30.91
N HIS A 117 37.28 -18.74 -31.20
CA HIS A 117 37.04 -18.18 -32.54
C HIS A 117 37.28 -16.66 -32.60
N GLU A 118 38.43 -16.22 -32.10
CA GLU A 118 39.05 -14.98 -32.58
C GLU A 118 39.85 -15.31 -33.85
N PRO A 119 39.49 -14.80 -35.05
CA PRO A 119 40.30 -15.01 -36.24
C PRO A 119 41.53 -14.11 -36.14
N GLN A 120 42.66 -14.71 -35.76
CA GLN A 120 43.98 -14.16 -36.09
C GLN A 120 44.29 -14.56 -37.54
N VAL A 121 44.57 -13.54 -38.36
CA VAL A 121 45.00 -13.52 -39.78
C VAL A 121 43.88 -13.44 -40.82
#